data_AF-A0A6V8CL73-F1
#
_entry.id   AF-A0A6V8CL73-F1
#
_cell.length_a   1.000
_cell.length_b   1.000
_cell.length_c   1.000
_cell.angle_alpha   90.00
_cell.angle_beta   90.00
_cell.angle_gamma   90.00
#
_symmetry.space_group_name_H-M   'P 1'
#
loop_
_entity.id
_entity.type
_entity.pdbx_description
1 polymer ?
#
loop_
_entity_poly.entity_id
_entity_poly.type
_entity_poly.pdbx_seq_one_letter_code
_entity_poly.pdbx_strand_id
1 'polypeptide(L)' 'PTGAVVGQQPFGGARGSGTNDKAGSAINLMRWVSVRTVKRNFNPPEDWRYGFLKPDE' A
#
# COMPACT_ATOMS: atom_id res chain seq x y z
N PRO A 1 -10.11 -14.40 -28.16
CA PRO A 1 -10.05 -13.70 -26.86
C PRO A 1 -9.34 -12.36 -27.00
N THR A 2 -10.09 -11.32 -27.34
CA THR A 2 -9.65 -9.92 -27.52
C THR A 2 -10.76 -9.00 -26.98
N GLY A 3 -10.44 -7.73 -26.71
CA GLY A 3 -11.42 -6.73 -26.26
C GLY A 3 -11.59 -6.65 -24.74
N ALA A 4 -10.51 -6.32 -24.03
CA ALA A 4 -10.62 -6.10 -22.59
C ALA A 4 -11.51 -4.87 -22.32
N VAL A 5 -12.53 -5.06 -21.48
CA VAL A 5 -13.47 -4.00 -21.12
C VAL A 5 -13.02 -3.38 -19.79
N VAL A 6 -12.99 -2.04 -19.76
CA VAL A 6 -12.60 -1.27 -18.56
C VAL A 6 -13.44 -1.71 -17.36
N GLY A 7 -12.78 -2.04 -16.25
CA GLY A 7 -13.44 -2.46 -15.01
C GLY A 7 -13.90 -3.92 -14.97
N GLN A 8 -13.78 -4.68 -16.06
CA GLN A 8 -14.13 -6.11 -16.08
C GLN A 8 -12.91 -7.01 -16.28
N GLN A 9 -12.05 -6.67 -17.23
CA GLN A 9 -10.79 -7.39 -17.49
C GLN A 9 -9.67 -6.36 -17.57
N PRO A 10 -8.95 -6.11 -16.47
CA PRO A 10 -7.79 -5.23 -16.51
C PRO A 10 -6.79 -5.71 -17.56
N PHE A 11 -6.21 -4.78 -18.32
CA PHE A 11 -5.18 -5.14 -19.28
C PHE A 11 -3.97 -5.73 -18.54
N GLY A 12 -3.56 -6.93 -18.95
CA GLY A 12 -2.46 -7.65 -18.33
C GLY A 12 -1.16 -7.57 -19.13
N GLY A 13 -0.16 -8.32 -18.67
CA GLY A 13 1.07 -8.58 -19.38
C GLY A 13 1.98 -9.46 -18.52
N ALA A 14 2.50 -10.54 -19.10
CA ALA A 14 3.45 -11.43 -18.44
C ALA A 14 4.84 -11.33 -19.10
N ARG A 15 5.86 -11.93 -18.46
CA ARG A 15 7.25 -11.98 -18.95
C ARG A 15 7.79 -10.57 -19.28
N GLY A 16 8.39 -10.37 -20.44
CA GLY A 16 9.02 -9.09 -20.83
C GLY A 16 8.05 -7.95 -21.18
N SER A 17 6.74 -8.10 -20.98
CA SER A 17 5.75 -7.10 -21.42
C SER A 17 5.47 -5.96 -20.43
N GLY A 18 6.33 -5.82 -19.40
CA GLY A 18 6.33 -4.70 -18.46
C GLY A 18 5.86 -5.04 -17.04
N THR A 19 5.49 -3.99 -16.30
CA THR A 19 5.37 -3.95 -14.82
C THR A 19 3.99 -4.32 -14.25
N ASN A 20 3.03 -4.66 -15.11
CA ASN A 20 1.67 -5.12 -14.74
C ASN A 20 0.80 -4.12 -13.95
N ASP A 21 1.15 -2.84 -14.01
CA ASP A 21 0.49 -1.65 -13.45
C ASP A 21 -0.28 -0.88 -14.54
N LYS A 22 -1.02 -1.60 -15.39
CA LYS A 22 -1.52 -1.06 -16.67
C LYS A 22 -2.89 -0.39 -16.56
N ALA A 23 -3.14 0.51 -17.51
CA ALA A 23 -4.43 1.18 -17.71
C ALA A 23 -5.61 0.19 -17.69
N GLY A 24 -6.75 0.62 -17.16
CA GLY A 24 -7.91 -0.25 -16.92
C GLY A 24 -7.93 -0.94 -15.54
N SER A 25 -6.87 -0.77 -14.73
CA SER A 25 -6.83 -1.14 -13.31
C SER A 25 -6.67 0.08 -12.40
N ALA A 26 -7.10 -0.03 -11.14
CA ALA A 26 -6.85 1.00 -10.13
C ALA A 26 -5.36 1.19 -9.82
N ILE A 27 -4.54 0.15 -9.99
CA ILE A 27 -3.10 0.16 -9.70
C ILE A 27 -2.35 1.13 -10.63
N ASN A 28 -2.80 1.31 -11.87
CA ASN A 28 -2.24 2.31 -12.78
C ASN A 28 -2.38 3.74 -12.22
N LEU A 29 -3.46 4.04 -11.51
CA LEU A 29 -3.64 5.37 -10.90
C LEU A 29 -2.63 5.60 -9.77
N MET A 30 -2.28 4.55 -9.03
CA MET A 30 -1.29 4.62 -7.94
C MET A 30 0.12 4.96 -8.42
N ARG A 31 0.43 4.78 -9.72
CA ARG A 31 1.72 5.16 -10.30
C ARG A 31 1.93 6.67 -10.37
N TRP A 32 0.84 7.44 -10.38
CA TRP A 32 0.86 8.89 -10.51
C TRP A 32 0.63 9.63 -9.19
N VAL A 33 0.60 8.88 -8.07
CA VAL A 33 0.39 9.42 -6.74
C VAL A 33 1.55 8.99 -5.84
N SER A 34 2.05 9.93 -5.03
CA SER A 34 2.96 9.63 -3.92
C SER A 34 2.16 9.55 -2.62
N VAL A 35 1.91 8.33 -2.14
CA VAL A 35 1.08 8.08 -0.96
C VAL A 35 1.79 8.52 0.32
N ARG A 36 1.07 9.22 1.21
CA ARG A 36 1.54 9.59 2.55
C ARG A 36 0.57 9.09 3.62
N THR A 37 1.09 8.38 4.61
CA THR A 37 0.35 8.01 5.83
C THR A 37 0.59 9.05 6.92
N VAL A 38 -0.47 9.41 7.66
CA VAL A 38 -0.40 10.37 8.79
C VAL A 38 -1.03 9.72 10.02
N LYS A 39 -0.32 9.71 11.14
CA LYS A 39 -0.80 9.25 12.45
C LYS A 39 -0.87 10.42 13.42
N ARG A 40 -1.99 10.55 14.16
CA ARG A 40 -2.11 11.42 15.32
C ARG A 40 -2.27 10.55 16.56
N ASN A 41 -1.43 10.77 17.58
CA ASN A 41 -1.59 10.14 18.89
C ASN A 41 -2.10 11.19 19.88
N PHE A 42 -3.28 10.98 20.44
CA PHE A 42 -3.90 11.92 21.40
C PHE A 42 -3.38 11.74 22.83
N ASN A 43 -2.71 10.62 23.12
CA ASN A 43 -2.11 10.34 24.42
C ASN A 43 -0.74 9.66 24.21
N PRO A 44 0.33 10.44 23.93
CA PRO A 44 1.67 9.89 23.80
C PRO A 44 2.15 9.29 25.13
N PRO A 45 2.93 8.19 25.08
CA PRO A 45 3.58 7.69 26.30
C PRO A 45 4.54 8.75 26.84
N GLU A 46 4.52 8.94 28.16
CA GLU A 46 5.37 9.89 28.87
C GLU A 46 6.74 9.27 29.27
N ASP A 47 6.82 7.93 29.28
CA ASP A 47 8.04 7.17 29.54
C ASP A 47 8.39 6.28 28.33
N TRP A 48 9.68 6.19 28.03
CA TRP A 48 10.23 5.35 26.95
C TRP A 48 10.44 3.90 27.40
N ARG A 49 10.54 3.66 28.71
CA ARG A 49 10.82 2.33 29.26
C ARG A 49 9.60 1.42 29.12
N TYR A 50 9.87 0.18 28.73
CA TYR A 50 8.85 -0.84 28.62
C TYR A 50 8.67 -1.55 29.96
N GLY A 51 7.44 -2.02 30.25
CA GLY A 51 7.09 -2.63 31.54
C GLY A 51 7.95 -3.83 31.96
N PHE A 52 8.49 -4.58 30.99
CA PHE A 52 9.37 -5.73 31.26
C PHE A 52 10.79 -5.33 31.72
N LEU A 53 11.15 -4.05 31.67
CA LEU A 53 12.43 -3.54 32.20
C LEU A 53 12.36 -3.23 33.70
N LYS A 54 11.18 -3.37 34.31
CA LYS A 54 11.03 -3.19 35.76
C LYS A 54 11.70 -4.35 36.49
N PRO A 55 12.28 -4.12 37.67
CA PRO A 55 12.74 -5.22 38.52
C PRO A 55 11.58 -6.15 38.85
N ASP A 56 11.86 -7.44 38.97
CA ASP A 56 10.91 -8.40 39.53
C ASP A 56 10.62 -8.02 41.00
N GLU A 57 9.34 -8.00 41.39
CA GLU A 57 8.90 -7.86 42.80
C GLU A 57 9.17 -9.13 43.61
#